data_AF-A0A7R9VCF2-F1
#
_entry.id   AF-A0A7R9VCF2-F1
#
_cell.length_a   1.000
_cell.length_b   1.000
_cell.length_c   1.000
_cell.angle_alpha   90.00
_cell.angle_beta   90.00
_cell.angle_gamma   90.00
#
_symmetry.space_group_name_H-M   'P 1'
#
loop_
_entity.id
_entity.type
_entity.pdbx_description
1 polymer ?
#
loop_
_entity_poly.entity_id
_entity_poly.type
_entity_poly.pdbx_seq_one_letter_code
_entity_poly.pdbx_strand_id
1 'polypeptide(L)'
;ITTKLRNPHYAPELCTKVSLLNFMTTPEGLEDQLLGIVVAKERPDLEEEKNKLIVTGAENKRKLKEIEDEILRVLSSSEGNILEDEGAVNILQSSKVLSDEISEKQEISDETELKIDKARAGYKPVAHHASLLYFAVTDLANIDPMYQYSLRWFVDLFVRAIAESQQSDELDVRLTLLNDHFTYFLYQNVCRSLFEKDKLLFAFLLAAKLLIDRRRMAPAELRFLLTGGVAKSELPLNPAPAWLTDAKWGEVNTAAELAPAFDGLVESFTLAPSAWKAIYDSADPQSEPLPSPYAESLDSFQKMLMLRLLRPDKLVPAVTAFVGDEMGRRFAEPPPFSIEPSYRDSSATTPLIFVLSPGSDPMAALLKFAEDRGVRVETVSLGQGQGPVAQKWIDEGAKDGFWVVLQNCHLAKSFLPTLELICEQQLVEGRVHKNFRMWLTSYPSTIFPISILENGIKMTNEAPKGLRAGLMRTYLSDPLSSPEFFEGCAKDGQFRRMLFGLAFFHSVLQERRKYGPIGWNIPYEFNDN
;
A
#
# COMPACT_ATOMS: atom_id res chain seq x y z
N ILE A 1 -1.85 -28.79 6.68
CA ILE A 1 -0.76 -27.94 7.23
C ILE A 1 -0.77 -26.65 6.43
N THR A 2 -0.79 -25.49 7.09
CA THR A 2 -0.75 -24.16 6.44
C THR A 2 0.49 -23.41 6.92
N THR A 3 0.98 -22.46 6.11
CA THR A 3 2.09 -21.58 6.46
C THR A 3 1.70 -20.14 6.17
N LYS A 4 2.21 -19.21 6.98
CA LYS A 4 2.03 -17.75 6.79
C LYS A 4 3.22 -17.11 6.07
N LEU A 5 4.29 -17.86 5.82
CA LEU A 5 5.46 -17.36 5.12
C LEU A 5 5.12 -17.22 3.63
N ARG A 6 5.43 -16.06 3.04
CA ARG A 6 5.20 -15.78 1.61
C ARG A 6 5.95 -16.77 0.71
N ASN A 7 7.20 -17.08 1.04
CA ASN A 7 8.07 -17.98 0.28
C ASN A 7 8.78 -18.96 1.24
N PRO A 8 8.09 -20.01 1.72
CA PRO A 8 8.68 -21.03 2.59
C PRO A 8 9.66 -21.91 1.81
N HIS A 9 10.77 -22.30 2.44
CA HIS A 9 11.65 -23.32 1.88
C HIS A 9 11.33 -24.69 2.48
N TYR A 10 10.97 -25.65 1.63
CA TYR A 10 10.69 -27.03 2.03
C TYR A 10 11.77 -27.98 1.51
N ALA A 11 12.19 -28.93 2.35
CA ALA A 11 13.15 -29.95 1.94
C ALA A 11 12.53 -30.87 0.85
N PRO A 12 13.30 -31.36 -0.13
CA PRO A 12 12.79 -32.23 -1.18
C PRO A 12 12.05 -33.47 -0.65
N GLU A 13 12.53 -34.06 0.46
CA GLU A 13 11.90 -35.20 1.12
C GLU A 13 10.48 -34.93 1.64
N LEU A 14 10.18 -33.68 2.00
CA LEU A 14 8.83 -33.28 2.41
C LEU A 14 7.95 -33.13 1.16
N CYS A 15 8.47 -32.48 0.11
CA CYS A 15 7.77 -32.25 -1.15
C CYS A 15 7.39 -33.56 -1.88
N THR A 16 8.09 -34.67 -1.65
CA THR A 16 7.69 -35.98 -2.19
C THR A 16 6.55 -36.65 -1.42
N LYS A 17 6.32 -36.25 -0.16
CA LYS A 17 5.31 -36.83 0.73
C LYS A 17 4.01 -36.05 0.76
N VAL A 18 4.04 -34.74 0.48
CA VAL A 18 2.87 -33.86 0.52
C VAL A 18 2.73 -33.06 -0.76
N SER A 19 1.48 -32.81 -1.17
CA SER A 19 1.18 -31.87 -2.25
C SER A 19 1.20 -30.44 -1.71
N LEU A 20 1.93 -29.55 -2.39
CA LEU A 20 1.98 -28.12 -2.08
C LEU A 20 0.90 -27.39 -2.89
N LEU A 21 0.08 -26.60 -2.21
CA LEU A 21 -0.92 -25.73 -2.82
C LEU A 21 -0.52 -24.28 -2.57
N ASN A 22 -0.43 -23.48 -3.64
CA ASN A 22 -0.10 -22.06 -3.57
C ASN A 22 -1.39 -21.23 -3.46
N PHE A 23 -1.59 -20.57 -2.32
CA PHE A 23 -2.70 -19.65 -2.07
C PHE A 23 -2.30 -18.17 -2.20
N MET A 24 -1.14 -17.88 -2.82
CA MET A 24 -0.73 -16.50 -3.08
C MET A 24 -1.71 -15.84 -4.06
N THR A 25 -2.22 -14.68 -3.67
CA THR A 25 -3.10 -13.88 -4.51
C THR A 25 -2.38 -13.44 -5.79
N THR A 26 -2.93 -13.78 -6.95
CA THR A 26 -2.43 -13.34 -8.25
C THR A 26 -3.05 -12.00 -8.66
N PRO A 27 -2.40 -11.20 -9.52
CA PRO A 27 -2.98 -9.95 -10.02
C PRO A 27 -4.35 -10.11 -10.67
N GLU A 28 -4.51 -11.13 -11.52
CA GLU A 28 -5.76 -11.45 -12.20
C GLU A 28 -6.85 -11.90 -11.20
N GLY A 29 -6.49 -12.78 -10.26
CA GLY A 29 -7.45 -13.27 -9.25
C GLY A 29 -7.92 -12.17 -8.30
N LEU A 30 -7.04 -11.24 -7.94
CA LEU A 30 -7.41 -10.07 -7.14
C LEU A 30 -8.28 -9.10 -7.93
N GLU A 31 -7.96 -8.87 -9.20
CA GLU A 31 -8.75 -8.00 -10.06
C GLU A 31 -10.18 -8.51 -10.18
N ASP A 32 -10.38 -9.81 -10.41
CA ASP A 32 -11.72 -10.41 -10.46
C ASP A 32 -12.47 -10.30 -9.12
N GLN A 33 -11.75 -10.48 -8.01
CA GLN A 33 -12.32 -10.31 -6.67
C GLN A 33 -12.76 -8.86 -6.41
N LEU A 34 -11.91 -7.89 -6.73
CA LEU A 34 -12.21 -6.45 -6.56
C LEU A 34 -13.30 -5.99 -7.53
N LEU A 35 -13.37 -6.58 -8.73
CA LEU A 35 -14.43 -6.34 -9.70
C LEU A 35 -15.79 -6.76 -9.14
N GLY A 36 -15.87 -7.95 -8.54
CA GLY A 36 -17.08 -8.39 -7.84
C GLY A 36 -17.49 -7.42 -6.73
N ILE A 37 -16.53 -6.94 -5.94
CA ILE A 37 -16.79 -6.01 -4.83
C ILE A 37 -17.29 -4.65 -5.33
N VAL A 38 -16.66 -4.05 -6.33
CA VAL A 38 -17.08 -2.73 -6.84
C VAL A 38 -18.45 -2.81 -7.50
N VAL A 39 -18.72 -3.87 -8.28
CA VAL A 39 -20.04 -4.10 -8.88
C VAL A 39 -21.10 -4.29 -7.81
N ALA A 40 -20.83 -5.10 -6.78
CA ALA A 40 -21.76 -5.32 -5.68
C ALA A 40 -22.11 -4.03 -4.91
N LYS A 41 -21.21 -3.05 -4.88
CA LYS A 41 -21.40 -1.76 -4.19
C LYS A 41 -22.05 -0.70 -5.06
N GLU A 42 -21.66 -0.59 -6.33
CA GLU A 42 -22.18 0.42 -7.27
C GLU A 42 -23.49 -0.01 -7.93
N ARG A 43 -23.62 -1.31 -8.25
CA ARG A 43 -24.75 -1.90 -8.98
C ARG A 43 -25.19 -3.21 -8.30
N PRO A 44 -25.75 -3.13 -7.08
CA PRO A 44 -26.23 -4.31 -6.36
C PRO A 44 -27.30 -5.08 -7.14
N ASP A 45 -28.08 -4.38 -7.98
CA ASP A 45 -29.07 -4.96 -8.88
C ASP A 45 -28.46 -5.98 -9.86
N LEU A 46 -27.35 -5.61 -10.50
CA LEU A 46 -26.64 -6.48 -11.45
C LEU A 46 -26.01 -7.69 -10.74
N GLU A 47 -25.49 -7.49 -9.53
CA GLU A 47 -24.87 -8.56 -8.76
C GLU A 47 -25.91 -9.57 -8.24
N GLU A 48 -27.08 -9.11 -7.78
CA GLU A 48 -28.19 -9.99 -7.41
C GLU A 48 -28.72 -10.79 -8.60
N GLU A 49 -28.88 -10.14 -9.76
CA GLU A 49 -29.32 -10.81 -10.99
C GLU A 49 -28.31 -11.86 -11.45
N LYS A 50 -27.02 -11.53 -11.42
CA LYS A 50 -25.95 -12.50 -11.72
C LYS A 50 -26.00 -13.71 -10.80
N ASN A 51 -26.12 -13.50 -9.50
CA ASN A 51 -26.16 -14.60 -8.52
C ASN A 51 -27.40 -15.49 -8.73
N LYS A 52 -28.56 -14.91 -9.08
CA LYS A 52 -29.75 -15.67 -9.45
C LYS A 52 -29.51 -16.53 -10.70
N LEU A 53 -28.92 -15.95 -11.75
CA LEU A 53 -28.61 -16.68 -12.99
C LEU A 53 -27.61 -17.81 -12.76
N ILE A 54 -26.59 -17.63 -11.92
CA ILE A 54 -25.62 -18.68 -11.59
C ILE A 54 -26.32 -19.87 -10.92
N VAL A 55 -27.18 -19.61 -9.93
CA VAL A 55 -27.92 -20.66 -9.23
C VAL A 55 -28.89 -21.37 -10.18
N THR A 56 -29.67 -20.62 -10.97
CA THR A 56 -30.60 -21.18 -11.95
C THR A 56 -29.88 -21.97 -13.05
N GLY A 57 -28.75 -21.48 -13.56
CA GLY A 57 -27.94 -22.17 -14.56
C GLY A 57 -27.33 -23.47 -14.03
N ALA A 58 -26.88 -23.48 -12.77
CA ALA A 58 -26.41 -24.71 -12.12
C ALA A 58 -27.53 -25.73 -11.94
N GLU A 59 -28.73 -25.29 -11.53
CA GLU A 59 -29.91 -26.16 -11.43
C GLU A 59 -30.35 -26.70 -12.79
N ASN A 60 -30.34 -25.87 -13.84
CA ASN A 60 -30.67 -26.28 -15.20
C ASN A 60 -29.68 -27.32 -15.73
N LYS A 61 -28.37 -27.09 -15.57
CA LYS A 61 -27.33 -28.07 -15.93
C LYS A 61 -27.49 -29.39 -15.17
N ARG A 62 -27.85 -29.32 -13.88
CA ARG A 62 -28.13 -30.52 -13.08
C ARG A 62 -29.33 -31.29 -13.62
N LYS A 63 -30.44 -30.61 -13.91
CA LYS A 63 -31.66 -31.22 -14.46
C LYS A 63 -31.43 -31.83 -15.84
N LEU A 64 -30.67 -31.16 -16.72
CA LEU A 64 -30.31 -31.74 -18.03
C LEU A 64 -29.54 -33.05 -17.87
N LYS A 65 -28.59 -33.09 -16.93
CA LYS A 65 -27.84 -34.33 -16.64
C LYS A 65 -28.73 -35.41 -16.02
N GLU A 66 -29.63 -35.06 -15.10
CA GLU A 66 -30.60 -36.01 -14.52
C GLU A 66 -31.52 -36.59 -15.60
N ILE A 67 -31.96 -35.77 -16.56
CA ILE A 67 -32.76 -36.22 -17.72
C ILE A 67 -31.93 -37.13 -18.63
N GLU A 68 -30.66 -36.80 -18.88
CA GLU A 68 -29.75 -37.63 -19.67
C GLU A 68 -29.49 -38.99 -19.01
N ASP A 69 -29.20 -39.00 -17.70
CA ASP A 69 -29.01 -40.21 -16.91
C ASP A 69 -30.30 -41.06 -16.89
N GLU A 70 -31.48 -40.44 -16.82
CA GLU A 70 -32.77 -41.12 -16.88
C GLU A 70 -33.04 -41.74 -18.25
N ILE A 71 -32.72 -41.03 -19.34
CA ILE A 71 -32.79 -41.56 -20.71
C ILE A 71 -31.87 -42.79 -20.85
N LEU A 72 -30.63 -42.68 -20.39
CA LEU A 72 -29.66 -43.78 -20.41
C LEU A 72 -30.13 -44.97 -19.59
N ARG A 73 -30.73 -44.72 -18.41
CA ARG A 73 -31.30 -45.76 -17.56
C ARG A 73 -32.41 -46.52 -18.29
N VAL A 74 -33.39 -45.82 -18.84
CA VAL A 74 -34.51 -46.42 -19.59
C VAL A 74 -34.00 -47.22 -20.79
N LEU A 75 -33.03 -46.70 -21.54
CA LEU A 75 -32.40 -47.42 -22.66
C LEU A 75 -31.65 -48.69 -22.20
N SER A 76 -31.01 -48.65 -21.02
CA SER A 76 -30.24 -49.78 -20.48
C SER A 76 -31.10 -50.88 -19.84
N SER A 77 -32.24 -50.52 -19.24
CA SER A 77 -33.16 -51.45 -18.57
C SER A 77 -34.14 -52.13 -19.51
N SER A 78 -34.25 -51.63 -20.74
CA SER A 78 -35.14 -52.18 -21.76
C SER A 78 -34.53 -53.45 -22.38
N GLU A 79 -34.87 -54.62 -21.86
CA GLU A 79 -34.52 -55.91 -22.48
C GLU A 79 -35.53 -56.26 -23.59
N GLY A 80 -35.27 -55.81 -24.83
CA GLY A 80 -36.13 -56.10 -25.98
C GLY A 80 -36.25 -54.94 -26.98
N ASN A 81 -37.26 -55.02 -27.86
CA ASN A 81 -37.54 -53.96 -28.83
C ASN A 81 -38.18 -52.76 -28.12
N ILE A 82 -37.41 -51.67 -27.94
CA ILE A 82 -37.84 -50.43 -27.25
C ILE A 82 -39.14 -49.83 -27.82
N LEU A 83 -39.47 -50.11 -29.09
CA LEU A 83 -40.72 -49.66 -29.71
C LEU A 83 -41.97 -50.35 -29.15
N GLU A 84 -41.83 -51.43 -28.38
CA GLU A 84 -42.94 -52.19 -27.79
C GLU A 84 -43.19 -51.79 -26.32
N ASP A 85 -42.30 -51.03 -25.70
CA ASP A 85 -42.47 -50.51 -24.33
C ASP A 85 -43.08 -49.09 -24.36
N GLU A 86 -44.40 -49.03 -24.31
CA GLU A 86 -45.16 -47.76 -24.23
C GLU A 86 -44.72 -46.87 -23.05
N GLY A 87 -44.24 -47.45 -21.95
CA GLY A 87 -43.75 -46.71 -20.79
C GLY A 87 -42.43 -46.02 -21.11
N ALA A 88 -41.48 -46.73 -21.72
CA ALA A 88 -40.21 -46.18 -22.17
C ALA A 88 -40.40 -45.07 -23.21
N VAL A 89 -41.30 -45.26 -24.19
CA VAL A 89 -41.59 -44.25 -25.22
C VAL A 89 -42.16 -42.97 -24.62
N ASN A 90 -43.10 -43.08 -23.67
CA ASN A 90 -43.69 -41.90 -23.01
C ASN A 90 -42.66 -41.15 -22.13
N ILE A 91 -41.81 -41.88 -21.40
CA ILE A 91 -40.74 -41.27 -20.60
C ILE A 91 -39.75 -40.54 -21.52
N LEU A 92 -39.28 -41.18 -22.59
CA LEU A 92 -38.37 -40.55 -23.57
C LEU A 92 -38.98 -39.29 -24.21
N GLN A 93 -40.27 -39.33 -24.55
CA GLN A 93 -40.95 -38.19 -25.16
C GLN A 93 -41.12 -37.02 -24.17
N SER A 94 -41.51 -37.31 -22.92
CA SER A 94 -41.63 -36.28 -21.87
C SER A 94 -40.28 -35.67 -21.47
N SER A 95 -39.24 -36.50 -21.36
CA SER A 95 -37.86 -36.09 -21.11
C SER A 95 -37.30 -35.23 -22.22
N LYS A 96 -37.61 -35.53 -23.48
CA LYS A 96 -37.20 -34.71 -24.62
C LYS A 96 -37.84 -33.33 -24.58
N VAL A 97 -39.15 -33.23 -24.37
CA VAL A 97 -39.84 -31.93 -24.27
C VAL A 97 -39.27 -31.09 -23.12
N LEU A 98 -39.05 -31.69 -21.96
CA LEU A 98 -38.47 -31.01 -20.80
C LEU A 98 -37.01 -30.58 -21.06
N SER A 99 -36.23 -31.41 -21.74
CA SER A 99 -34.86 -31.07 -22.15
C SER A 99 -34.84 -29.88 -23.11
N ASP A 100 -35.71 -29.86 -24.12
CA ASP A 100 -35.82 -28.77 -25.09
C ASP A 100 -36.20 -27.44 -24.38
N GLU A 101 -37.17 -27.48 -23.47
CA GLU A 101 -37.57 -26.30 -22.66
C GLU A 101 -36.44 -25.78 -21.75
N ILE A 102 -35.69 -26.67 -21.11
CA ILE A 102 -34.56 -26.26 -20.24
C ILE A 102 -33.43 -25.71 -21.11
N SER A 103 -33.20 -26.28 -22.29
CA SER A 103 -32.17 -25.82 -23.21
C SER A 103 -32.47 -24.42 -23.73
N GLU A 104 -33.73 -24.11 -24.09
CA GLU A 104 -34.13 -22.76 -24.51
C GLU A 104 -34.00 -21.74 -23.37
N LYS A 105 -34.41 -22.11 -22.15
CA LYS A 105 -34.20 -21.26 -20.96
C LYS A 105 -32.73 -21.02 -20.66
N GLN A 106 -31.88 -22.03 -20.89
CA GLN A 106 -30.44 -21.89 -20.71
C GLN A 106 -29.84 -20.92 -21.72
N GLU A 107 -30.27 -20.97 -22.99
CA GLU A 107 -29.80 -20.04 -24.02
C GLU A 107 -30.15 -18.58 -23.68
N ILE A 108 -31.38 -18.32 -23.21
CA ILE A 108 -31.78 -16.98 -22.73
C ILE A 108 -30.96 -16.54 -21.50
N SER A 109 -30.68 -17.47 -20.59
CA SER A 109 -29.85 -17.22 -19.41
C SER A 109 -28.43 -16.84 -19.81
N ASP A 110 -27.84 -17.54 -20.79
CA ASP A 110 -26.49 -17.30 -21.29
C ASP A 110 -26.40 -15.93 -22.01
N GLU A 111 -27.41 -15.56 -22.80
CA GLU A 111 -27.49 -14.21 -23.39
C GLU A 111 -27.60 -13.10 -22.34
N THR A 112 -28.34 -13.35 -21.27
CA THR A 112 -28.53 -12.39 -20.17
C THR A 112 -27.24 -12.27 -19.36
N GLU A 113 -26.55 -13.37 -19.10
CA GLU A 113 -25.22 -13.40 -18.47
C GLU A 113 -24.22 -12.58 -19.27
N LEU A 114 -24.19 -12.70 -20.60
CA LEU A 114 -23.34 -11.90 -21.47
C LEU A 114 -23.63 -10.39 -21.39
N LYS A 115 -24.90 -10.00 -21.24
CA LYS A 115 -25.28 -8.58 -21.06
C LYS A 115 -24.82 -8.05 -19.71
N ILE A 116 -24.97 -8.85 -18.66
CA ILE A 116 -24.52 -8.51 -17.31
C ILE A 116 -22.99 -8.40 -17.27
N ASP A 117 -22.27 -9.34 -17.88
CA ASP A 117 -20.81 -9.31 -17.90
C ASP A 117 -20.26 -8.13 -18.71
N LYS A 118 -20.95 -7.70 -19.78
CA LYS A 118 -20.62 -6.44 -20.46
C LYS A 118 -20.81 -5.23 -19.55
N ALA A 119 -21.88 -5.18 -18.78
CA ALA A 119 -22.10 -4.09 -17.82
C ALA A 119 -21.05 -4.10 -16.69
N ARG A 120 -20.68 -5.28 -16.19
CA ARG A 120 -19.63 -5.48 -15.19
C ARG A 120 -18.25 -5.07 -15.73
N ALA A 121 -17.96 -5.37 -16.99
CA ALA A 121 -16.70 -5.02 -17.63
C ALA A 121 -16.41 -3.51 -17.61
N GLY A 122 -17.43 -2.65 -17.53
CA GLY A 122 -17.26 -1.21 -17.34
C GLY A 122 -16.50 -0.83 -16.06
N TYR A 123 -16.59 -1.63 -15.00
CA TYR A 123 -15.89 -1.38 -13.73
C TYR A 123 -14.52 -2.07 -13.64
N LYS A 124 -14.15 -2.88 -14.63
CA LYS A 124 -12.86 -3.58 -14.68
C LYS A 124 -11.65 -2.64 -14.53
N PRO A 125 -11.62 -1.43 -15.13
CA PRO A 125 -10.50 -0.51 -14.96
C PRO A 125 -10.23 -0.11 -13.50
N VAL A 126 -11.28 0.04 -12.68
CA VAL A 126 -11.14 0.38 -11.25
C VAL A 126 -10.57 -0.80 -10.46
N ALA A 127 -11.03 -2.02 -10.75
CA ALA A 127 -10.52 -3.23 -10.13
C ALA A 127 -9.05 -3.47 -10.50
N HIS A 128 -8.68 -3.25 -11.77
CA HIS A 128 -7.31 -3.34 -12.25
C HIS A 128 -6.40 -2.31 -11.55
N HIS A 129 -6.84 -1.05 -11.51
CA HIS A 129 -6.14 0.04 -10.82
C HIS A 129 -5.91 -0.29 -9.34
N ALA A 130 -6.93 -0.76 -8.63
CA ALA A 130 -6.82 -1.16 -7.23
C ALA A 130 -5.90 -2.38 -7.04
N SER A 131 -5.92 -3.37 -7.94
CA SER A 131 -4.99 -4.51 -7.92
C SER A 131 -3.53 -4.05 -8.01
N LEU A 132 -3.21 -3.15 -8.96
CA LEU A 132 -1.86 -2.58 -9.08
C LEU A 132 -1.38 -1.90 -7.79
N LEU A 133 -2.26 -1.11 -7.17
CA LEU A 133 -1.97 -0.43 -5.91
C LEU A 133 -1.74 -1.42 -4.76
N TYR A 134 -2.54 -2.49 -4.67
CA TYR A 134 -2.34 -3.53 -3.67
C TYR A 134 -0.93 -4.12 -3.76
N PHE A 135 -0.50 -4.52 -4.96
CA PHE A 135 0.83 -5.09 -5.12
C PHE A 135 1.94 -4.07 -4.81
N ALA A 136 1.73 -2.78 -5.10
CA ALA A 136 2.66 -1.72 -4.67
C ALA A 136 2.82 -1.70 -3.14
N VAL A 137 1.72 -1.86 -2.40
CA VAL A 137 1.73 -1.92 -0.94
C VAL A 137 2.39 -3.19 -0.42
N THR A 138 2.12 -4.36 -1.02
CA THR A 138 2.74 -5.62 -0.59
C THR A 138 4.26 -5.67 -0.82
N ASP A 139 4.77 -4.88 -1.76
CA ASP A 139 6.20 -4.79 -2.03
C ASP A 139 6.96 -3.98 -0.97
N LEU A 140 6.25 -3.19 -0.14
CA LEU A 140 6.86 -2.42 0.96
C LEU A 140 7.49 -3.30 2.03
N ALA A 141 7.02 -4.53 2.19
CA ALA A 141 7.61 -5.53 3.09
C ALA A 141 9.10 -5.82 2.77
N ASN A 142 9.55 -5.54 1.54
CA ASN A 142 10.96 -5.66 1.16
C ASN A 142 11.83 -4.51 1.68
N ILE A 143 11.22 -3.39 2.09
CA ILE A 143 11.90 -2.21 2.64
C ILE A 143 12.06 -2.34 4.15
N ASP A 144 10.95 -2.61 4.84
CA ASP A 144 10.94 -2.83 6.29
C ASP A 144 10.00 -4.00 6.64
N PRO A 145 10.42 -4.96 7.49
CA PRO A 145 9.59 -6.10 7.86
C PRO A 145 8.27 -5.71 8.55
N MET A 146 8.17 -4.50 9.12
CA MET A 146 6.94 -3.99 9.76
C MET A 146 5.88 -3.53 8.75
N TYR A 147 6.24 -3.34 7.47
CA TYR A 147 5.32 -2.88 6.42
C TYR A 147 4.50 -4.03 5.83
N GLN A 148 3.76 -4.74 6.68
CA GLN A 148 2.84 -5.81 6.28
C GLN A 148 1.40 -5.32 6.32
N TYR A 149 0.58 -5.72 5.36
CA TYR A 149 -0.83 -5.34 5.28
C TYR A 149 -1.64 -6.54 4.80
N SER A 150 -2.72 -6.88 5.50
CA SER A 150 -3.60 -7.96 5.06
C SER A 150 -4.41 -7.55 3.83
N LEU A 151 -4.74 -8.53 2.99
CA LEU A 151 -5.70 -8.36 1.90
C LEU A 151 -7.06 -7.89 2.44
N ARG A 152 -7.48 -8.41 3.59
CA ARG A 152 -8.73 -8.00 4.25
C ARG A 152 -8.75 -6.51 4.55
N TRP A 153 -7.69 -5.97 5.18
CA TRP A 153 -7.56 -4.54 5.44
C TRP A 153 -7.64 -3.72 4.15
N PHE A 154 -6.97 -4.17 3.08
CA PHE A 154 -7.00 -3.48 1.79
C PHE A 154 -8.41 -3.46 1.18
N VAL A 155 -9.12 -4.60 1.22
CA VAL A 155 -10.50 -4.70 0.74
C VAL A 155 -11.45 -3.83 1.57
N ASP A 156 -11.32 -3.83 2.90
CA ASP A 156 -12.13 -2.98 3.77
C ASP A 156 -11.87 -1.49 3.49
N LEU A 157 -10.61 -1.12 3.18
CA LEU A 157 -10.26 0.23 2.76
C LEU A 157 -10.86 0.60 1.39
N PHE A 158 -10.84 -0.33 0.44
CA PHE A 158 -11.43 -0.16 -0.89
C PHE A 158 -12.95 0.03 -0.82
N VAL A 159 -13.65 -0.78 -0.01
CA VAL A 159 -15.09 -0.65 0.21
C VAL A 159 -15.44 0.71 0.83
N ARG A 160 -14.67 1.17 1.81
CA ARG A 160 -14.86 2.50 2.40
C ARG A 160 -14.64 3.62 1.38
N ALA A 161 -13.59 3.52 0.58
CA ALA A 161 -13.30 4.50 -0.46
C ALA A 161 -14.44 4.60 -1.50
N ILE A 162 -15.05 3.46 -1.88
CA ILE A 162 -16.21 3.45 -2.77
C ILE A 162 -17.36 4.24 -2.14
N ALA A 163 -17.65 4.02 -0.86
CA ALA A 163 -18.74 4.69 -0.15
C ALA A 163 -18.50 6.19 0.10
N GLU A 164 -17.27 6.59 0.41
CA GLU A 164 -16.91 7.98 0.76
C GLU A 164 -16.61 8.86 -0.47
N SER A 165 -16.30 8.24 -1.61
CA SER A 165 -16.03 8.95 -2.87
C SER A 165 -17.27 9.66 -3.43
N GLN A 166 -17.03 10.74 -4.17
CA GLN A 166 -18.07 11.53 -4.81
C GLN A 166 -18.83 10.71 -5.87
N GLN A 167 -20.16 10.69 -5.76
CA GLN A 167 -21.07 9.99 -6.66
C GLN A 167 -21.23 10.75 -7.98
N SER A 168 -21.46 10.01 -9.08
CA SER A 168 -21.70 10.54 -10.42
C SER A 168 -22.54 9.55 -11.22
N ASP A 169 -23.51 10.05 -11.99
CA ASP A 169 -24.38 9.24 -12.86
C ASP A 169 -23.66 8.79 -14.13
N GLU A 170 -22.66 9.55 -14.60
CA GLU A 170 -21.81 9.16 -15.72
C GLU A 170 -20.72 8.20 -15.27
N LEU A 171 -20.68 7.02 -15.90
CA LEU A 171 -19.75 5.94 -15.54
C LEU A 171 -18.29 6.40 -15.62
N ASP A 172 -17.85 6.97 -16.74
CA ASP A 172 -16.44 7.36 -16.92
C ASP A 172 -15.97 8.39 -15.88
N VAL A 173 -16.83 9.33 -15.54
CA VAL A 173 -16.59 10.31 -14.46
C VAL A 173 -16.53 9.60 -13.11
N ARG A 174 -17.46 8.68 -12.83
CA ARG A 174 -17.48 7.89 -11.60
C ARG A 174 -16.21 7.05 -11.42
N LEU A 175 -15.75 6.37 -12.47
CA LEU A 175 -14.51 5.57 -12.45
C LEU A 175 -13.29 6.42 -12.13
N THR A 176 -13.21 7.62 -12.70
CA THR A 176 -12.11 8.57 -12.43
C THR A 176 -12.13 9.03 -10.97
N LEU A 177 -13.29 9.44 -10.46
CA LEU A 177 -13.46 9.87 -9.07
C LEU A 177 -13.13 8.74 -8.07
N LEU A 178 -13.53 7.50 -8.38
CA LEU A 178 -13.19 6.32 -7.59
C LEU A 178 -11.69 6.10 -7.52
N ASN A 179 -11.01 6.09 -8.67
CA ASN A 179 -9.56 5.89 -8.74
C ASN A 179 -8.81 7.01 -8.01
N ASP A 180 -9.18 8.27 -8.21
CA ASP A 180 -8.52 9.42 -7.60
C ASP A 180 -8.70 9.44 -6.07
N HIS A 181 -9.91 9.15 -5.59
CA HIS A 181 -10.20 9.09 -4.16
C HIS A 181 -9.48 7.90 -3.51
N PHE A 182 -9.60 6.70 -4.09
CA PHE A 182 -8.98 5.50 -3.52
C PHE A 182 -7.45 5.59 -3.49
N THR A 183 -6.82 6.11 -4.55
CA THR A 183 -5.35 6.28 -4.60
C THR A 183 -4.86 7.16 -3.46
N TYR A 184 -5.53 8.30 -3.23
CA TYR A 184 -5.14 9.22 -2.16
C TYR A 184 -5.47 8.65 -0.77
N PHE A 185 -6.62 8.01 -0.63
CA PHE A 185 -7.04 7.39 0.64
C PHE A 185 -6.08 6.26 1.05
N LEU A 186 -5.69 5.41 0.10
CA LEU A 186 -4.66 4.39 0.31
C LEU A 186 -3.32 5.02 0.70
N TYR A 187 -2.89 6.04 -0.04
CA TYR A 187 -1.64 6.75 0.24
C TYR A 187 -1.61 7.29 1.67
N GLN A 188 -2.67 7.99 2.10
CA GLN A 188 -2.75 8.53 3.45
C GLN A 188 -2.69 7.44 4.52
N ASN A 189 -3.42 6.34 4.34
CA ASN A 189 -3.47 5.26 5.32
C ASN A 189 -2.13 4.52 5.43
N VAL A 190 -1.46 4.26 4.31
CA VAL A 190 -0.13 3.63 4.30
C VAL A 190 0.93 4.59 4.85
N CYS A 191 0.90 5.88 4.50
CA CYS A 191 1.89 6.85 5.00
C CYS A 191 1.85 7.05 6.53
N ARG A 192 0.73 6.75 7.20
CA ARG A 192 0.67 6.74 8.67
C ARG A 192 1.63 5.73 9.28
N SER A 193 1.84 4.60 8.61
CA SER A 193 2.69 3.48 9.06
C SER A 193 4.11 3.50 8.52
N LEU A 194 4.44 4.40 7.59
CA LEU A 194 5.78 4.51 7.02
C LEU A 194 6.67 5.47 7.79
N PHE A 195 7.96 5.17 7.87
CA PHE A 195 8.97 6.14 8.27
C PHE A 195 9.07 7.29 7.26
N GLU A 196 9.48 8.46 7.73
CA GLU A 196 9.57 9.69 6.95
C GLU A 196 10.58 9.60 5.78
N LYS A 197 11.52 8.65 5.84
CA LYS A 197 12.41 8.32 4.72
C LYS A 197 11.73 7.55 3.59
N ASP A 198 10.66 6.81 3.89
CA ASP A 198 10.04 5.88 2.94
C ASP A 198 8.77 6.45 2.30
N LYS A 199 8.19 7.54 2.83
CA LYS A 199 6.96 8.15 2.31
C LYS A 199 7.09 8.66 0.86
N LEU A 200 8.17 9.37 0.54
CA LEU A 200 8.42 9.83 -0.84
C LEU A 200 8.70 8.66 -1.78
N LEU A 201 9.44 7.65 -1.29
CA LEU A 201 9.71 6.44 -2.04
C LEU A 201 8.41 5.70 -2.39
N PHE A 202 7.48 5.60 -1.44
CA PHE A 202 6.17 5.00 -1.68
C PHE A 202 5.35 5.82 -2.68
N ALA A 203 5.31 7.15 -2.56
CA ALA A 203 4.64 8.00 -3.55
C ALA A 203 5.21 7.81 -4.96
N PHE A 204 6.54 7.75 -5.08
CA PHE A 204 7.21 7.47 -6.34
C PHE A 204 6.90 6.05 -6.87
N LEU A 205 6.83 5.04 -5.99
CA LEU A 205 6.46 3.67 -6.37
C LEU A 205 5.03 3.61 -6.93
N LEU A 206 4.08 4.30 -6.31
CA LEU A 206 2.71 4.41 -6.81
C LEU A 206 2.69 5.06 -8.19
N ALA A 207 3.35 6.22 -8.35
CA ALA A 207 3.45 6.92 -9.63
C ALA A 207 4.06 6.00 -10.71
N ALA A 208 5.19 5.36 -10.41
CA ALA A 208 5.90 4.49 -11.32
C ALA A 208 5.03 3.29 -11.76
N LYS A 209 4.36 2.58 -10.84
CA LYS A 209 3.49 1.45 -11.22
C LYS A 209 2.35 1.90 -12.13
N LEU A 210 1.69 3.02 -11.81
CA LEU A 210 0.60 3.57 -12.62
C LEU A 210 1.07 4.03 -14.01
N LEU A 211 2.25 4.64 -14.10
CA LEU A 211 2.81 5.12 -15.37
C LEU A 211 3.35 3.98 -16.24
N ILE A 212 3.93 2.94 -15.64
CA ILE A 212 4.34 1.73 -16.36
C ILE A 212 3.12 1.04 -16.97
N ASP A 213 2.04 0.89 -16.19
CA ASP A 213 0.79 0.29 -16.68
C ASP A 213 0.20 1.07 -17.87
N ARG A 214 0.20 2.41 -17.76
CA ARG A 214 -0.22 3.32 -18.84
C ARG A 214 0.77 3.43 -20.00
N ARG A 215 1.89 2.69 -19.98
CA ARG A 215 2.99 2.74 -20.97
C ARG A 215 3.59 4.14 -21.14
N ARG A 216 3.52 4.98 -20.10
CA ARG A 216 4.14 6.32 -20.02
C ARG A 216 5.50 6.31 -19.33
N MET A 217 5.96 5.15 -18.85
CA MET A 217 7.29 4.97 -18.27
C MET A 217 7.83 3.61 -18.71
N ALA A 218 9.01 3.59 -19.33
CA ALA A 218 9.60 2.32 -19.77
C ALA A 218 10.29 1.61 -18.58
N PRO A 219 10.05 0.30 -18.37
CA PRO A 219 10.72 -0.45 -17.30
C PRO A 219 12.25 -0.44 -17.40
N ALA A 220 12.80 -0.37 -18.63
CA ALA A 220 14.23 -0.28 -18.87
C ALA A 220 14.82 1.06 -18.37
N GLU A 221 14.12 2.17 -18.62
CA GLU A 221 14.49 3.50 -18.14
C GLU A 221 14.43 3.58 -16.61
N LEU A 222 13.40 3.01 -15.98
CA LEU A 222 13.32 2.92 -14.52
C LEU A 222 14.44 2.06 -13.93
N ARG A 223 14.73 0.91 -14.53
CA ARG A 223 15.87 0.09 -14.11
C ARG A 223 17.16 0.88 -14.22
N PHE A 224 17.34 1.63 -15.30
CA PHE A 224 18.50 2.50 -15.47
C PHE A 224 18.56 3.58 -14.38
N LEU A 225 17.46 4.28 -14.07
CA LEU A 225 17.38 5.26 -12.95
C LEU A 225 17.84 4.67 -11.62
N LEU A 226 17.59 3.38 -11.39
CA LEU A 226 17.96 2.71 -10.14
C LEU A 226 19.42 2.23 -10.15
N THR A 227 19.89 1.64 -11.24
CA THR A 227 21.20 0.94 -11.26
C THR A 227 22.32 1.73 -11.94
N GLY A 228 22.01 2.65 -12.85
CA GLY A 228 23.00 3.41 -13.64
C GLY A 228 23.62 2.62 -14.80
N GLY A 229 23.19 1.36 -15.00
CA GLY A 229 23.74 0.48 -16.03
C GLY A 229 24.95 -0.35 -15.56
N VAL A 230 25.51 -1.14 -16.47
CA VAL A 230 26.74 -1.93 -16.23
C VAL A 230 27.87 -1.31 -17.05
N ALA A 231 29.01 -1.05 -16.40
CA ALA A 231 30.15 -0.44 -17.08
C ALA A 231 30.65 -1.33 -18.23
N LYS A 232 30.78 -0.75 -19.42
CA LYS A 232 31.34 -1.41 -20.60
C LYS A 232 32.87 -1.33 -20.58
N SER A 233 33.51 -2.37 -21.12
CA SER A 233 34.97 -2.47 -21.21
C SER A 233 35.57 -1.55 -22.29
N GLU A 234 34.80 -1.21 -23.33
CA GLU A 234 35.20 -0.31 -24.40
C GLU A 234 34.21 0.87 -24.47
N LEU A 235 34.65 2.04 -24.03
CA LEU A 235 33.91 3.29 -24.07
C LEU A 235 34.59 4.26 -25.06
N PRO A 236 33.83 5.11 -25.78
CA PRO A 236 34.39 6.22 -26.52
C PRO A 236 35.23 7.13 -25.61
N LEU A 237 36.18 7.86 -26.20
CA LEU A 237 37.00 8.81 -25.46
C LEU A 237 36.09 9.87 -24.79
N ASN A 238 36.34 10.13 -23.51
CA ASN A 238 35.62 11.15 -22.76
C ASN A 238 35.84 12.54 -23.39
N PRO A 239 34.78 13.23 -23.85
CA PRO A 239 34.92 14.53 -24.53
C PRO A 239 35.26 15.67 -23.57
N ALA A 240 35.08 15.48 -22.26
CA ALA A 240 35.22 16.54 -21.26
C ALA A 240 35.84 16.06 -19.93
N PRO A 241 37.06 15.49 -19.96
CA PRO A 241 37.70 14.88 -18.79
C PRO A 241 38.00 15.87 -17.65
N ALA A 242 37.94 17.18 -17.91
CA ALA A 242 38.18 18.22 -16.91
C ALA A 242 37.07 18.32 -15.85
N TRP A 243 35.84 17.89 -16.16
CA TRP A 243 34.70 17.97 -15.24
C TRP A 243 33.79 16.74 -15.26
N LEU A 244 33.76 15.98 -16.36
CA LEU A 244 33.01 14.75 -16.47
C LEU A 244 33.92 13.56 -16.15
N THR A 245 33.62 12.82 -15.07
CA THR A 245 34.40 11.64 -14.70
C THR A 245 34.14 10.49 -15.67
N ASP A 246 35.10 9.59 -15.85
CA ASP A 246 34.94 8.44 -16.75
C ASP A 246 33.79 7.51 -16.32
N ALA A 247 33.52 7.43 -15.02
CA ALA A 247 32.35 6.72 -14.49
C ALA A 247 31.03 7.35 -14.97
N LYS A 248 30.89 8.68 -14.88
CA LYS A 248 29.72 9.40 -15.38
C LYS A 248 29.62 9.37 -16.90
N TRP A 249 30.74 9.42 -17.59
CA TRP A 249 30.76 9.22 -19.04
C TRP A 249 30.27 7.82 -19.43
N GLY A 250 30.67 6.77 -18.69
CA GLY A 250 30.13 5.42 -18.86
C GLY A 250 28.62 5.32 -18.65
N GLU A 251 28.07 6.02 -17.65
CA GLU A 251 26.62 6.12 -17.44
C GLU A 251 25.93 6.83 -18.62
N VAL A 252 26.49 7.92 -19.15
CA VAL A 252 25.95 8.62 -20.33
C VAL A 252 25.91 7.72 -21.57
N ASN A 253 26.97 6.94 -21.80
CA ASN A 253 27.00 5.98 -22.91
C ASN A 253 25.93 4.89 -22.74
N THR A 254 25.76 4.39 -21.52
CA THR A 254 24.73 3.38 -21.23
C THR A 254 23.32 3.97 -21.37
N ALA A 255 23.11 5.23 -21.00
CA ALA A 255 21.85 5.92 -21.18
C ALA A 255 21.50 6.09 -22.67
N ALA A 256 22.50 6.33 -23.54
CA ALA A 256 22.28 6.49 -24.97
C ALA A 256 21.70 5.25 -25.67
N GLU A 257 21.77 4.08 -25.04
CA GLU A 257 21.16 2.84 -25.55
C GLU A 257 19.66 2.73 -25.26
N LEU A 258 19.12 3.63 -24.44
CA LEU A 258 17.68 3.71 -24.13
C LEU A 258 16.95 4.43 -25.27
N ALA A 259 16.92 3.78 -26.43
CA ALA A 259 16.22 4.27 -27.61
C ALA A 259 14.70 4.21 -27.44
N PRO A 260 13.94 5.14 -28.05
CA PRO A 260 14.40 6.24 -28.90
C PRO A 260 14.67 7.55 -28.14
N ALA A 261 14.35 7.62 -26.84
CA ALA A 261 14.36 8.87 -26.09
C ALA A 261 15.75 9.49 -25.97
N PHE A 262 16.78 8.65 -25.84
CA PHE A 262 18.15 9.06 -25.56
C PHE A 262 19.10 8.89 -26.76
N ASP A 263 18.54 8.74 -27.96
CA ASP A 263 19.33 8.64 -29.18
C ASP A 263 20.16 9.93 -29.39
N GLY A 264 21.39 9.76 -29.89
CA GLY A 264 22.28 10.90 -30.17
C GLY A 264 22.96 11.52 -28.94
N LEU A 265 22.78 10.95 -27.75
CA LEU A 265 23.24 11.56 -26.50
C LEU A 265 24.76 11.69 -26.42
N VAL A 266 25.48 10.64 -26.84
CA VAL A 266 26.95 10.62 -26.89
C VAL A 266 27.47 11.70 -27.84
N GLU A 267 26.85 11.84 -29.01
CA GLU A 267 27.17 12.87 -30.00
C GLU A 267 26.90 14.27 -29.45
N SER A 268 25.79 14.47 -28.74
CA SER A 268 25.44 15.76 -28.12
C SER A 268 26.47 16.21 -27.08
N PHE A 269 26.92 15.31 -26.20
CA PHE A 269 27.98 15.60 -25.23
C PHE A 269 29.33 15.90 -25.89
N THR A 270 29.59 15.27 -27.05
CA THR A 270 30.83 15.46 -27.81
C THR A 270 30.82 16.79 -28.58
N LEU A 271 29.69 17.16 -29.18
CA LEU A 271 29.54 18.38 -29.98
C LEU A 271 29.41 19.64 -29.12
N ALA A 272 28.72 19.56 -27.98
CA ALA A 272 28.40 20.72 -27.15
C ALA A 272 28.71 20.51 -25.65
N PRO A 273 29.95 20.14 -25.25
CA PRO A 273 30.29 19.87 -23.86
C PRO A 273 30.12 21.09 -22.94
N SER A 274 30.26 22.31 -23.46
CA SER A 274 30.04 23.55 -22.69
C SER A 274 28.59 23.76 -22.29
N ALA A 275 27.62 23.34 -23.10
CA ALA A 275 26.19 23.46 -22.79
C ALA A 275 25.80 22.52 -21.64
N TRP A 276 26.28 21.28 -21.68
CA TRP A 276 26.09 20.31 -20.60
C TRP A 276 26.80 20.73 -19.31
N LYS A 277 27.99 21.34 -19.44
CA LYS A 277 28.71 21.89 -18.30
C LYS A 277 27.94 23.02 -17.60
N ALA A 278 27.22 23.87 -18.34
CA ALA A 278 26.43 24.94 -17.75
C ALA A 278 25.36 24.39 -16.79
N ILE A 279 24.74 23.25 -17.13
CA ILE A 279 23.78 22.56 -16.26
C ILE A 279 24.50 21.93 -15.07
N TYR A 280 25.62 21.25 -15.32
CA TYR A 280 26.43 20.63 -14.26
C TYR A 280 26.87 21.64 -13.19
N ASP A 281 27.36 22.81 -13.61
CA ASP A 281 27.85 23.88 -12.74
C ASP A 281 26.71 24.71 -12.11
N SER A 282 25.45 24.58 -12.57
CA SER A 282 24.32 25.37 -12.05
C SER A 282 23.97 25.00 -10.60
N ALA A 283 23.56 25.99 -9.82
CA ALA A 283 23.05 25.76 -8.48
C ALA A 283 21.68 25.05 -8.51
N ASP A 284 20.90 25.28 -9.56
CA ASP A 284 19.54 24.79 -9.77
C ASP A 284 19.40 24.10 -11.14
N PRO A 285 20.13 22.98 -11.36
CA PRO A 285 20.19 22.30 -12.65
C PRO A 285 18.82 21.82 -13.15
N GLN A 286 17.87 21.55 -12.26
CA GLN A 286 16.50 21.16 -12.61
C GLN A 286 15.70 22.27 -13.33
N SER A 287 16.13 23.53 -13.22
CA SER A 287 15.50 24.68 -13.86
C SER A 287 16.21 25.11 -15.14
N GLU A 288 17.40 24.55 -15.42
CA GLU A 288 18.14 24.84 -16.63
C GLU A 288 17.54 24.07 -17.82
N PRO A 289 17.42 24.70 -19.00
CA PRO A 289 16.94 24.01 -20.20
C PRO A 289 17.98 22.98 -20.66
N LEU A 290 17.51 21.76 -20.96
CA LEU A 290 18.37 20.74 -21.57
C LEU A 290 18.81 21.19 -22.99
N PRO A 291 19.99 20.78 -23.47
CA PRO A 291 20.39 21.04 -24.84
C PRO A 291 19.42 20.40 -25.85
N SER A 292 19.18 21.09 -26.97
CA SER A 292 18.35 20.56 -28.06
C SER A 292 18.90 19.22 -28.56
N PRO A 293 18.05 18.21 -28.84
CA PRO A 293 16.58 18.23 -28.86
C PRO A 293 15.89 17.90 -27.52
N TYR A 294 16.64 17.56 -26.47
CA TYR A 294 16.14 16.90 -25.25
C TYR A 294 15.19 17.75 -24.40
N ALA A 295 15.24 19.09 -24.51
CA ALA A 295 14.31 19.95 -23.78
C ALA A 295 12.84 19.72 -24.17
N GLU A 296 12.58 19.47 -25.45
CA GLU A 296 11.23 19.32 -26.00
C GLU A 296 10.86 17.85 -26.21
N SER A 297 11.84 16.99 -26.50
CA SER A 297 11.57 15.57 -26.81
C SER A 297 11.36 14.70 -25.57
N LEU A 298 11.90 15.08 -24.41
CA LEU A 298 11.85 14.27 -23.19
C LEU A 298 10.66 14.63 -22.29
N ASP A 299 10.02 13.61 -21.73
CA ASP A 299 9.01 13.77 -20.68
C ASP A 299 9.62 14.08 -19.30
N SER A 300 8.76 14.28 -18.30
CA SER A 300 9.15 14.62 -16.93
C SER A 300 10.07 13.56 -16.29
N PHE A 301 9.83 12.28 -16.57
CA PHE A 301 10.61 11.17 -16.05
C PHE A 301 11.98 11.08 -16.72
N GLN A 302 12.02 11.21 -18.05
CA GLN A 302 13.24 11.18 -18.84
C GLN A 302 14.14 12.40 -18.56
N LYS A 303 13.55 13.56 -18.28
CA LYS A 303 14.28 14.75 -17.79
C LYS A 303 14.93 14.51 -16.43
N MET A 304 14.24 13.79 -15.53
CA MET A 304 14.82 13.39 -14.25
C MET A 304 16.00 12.41 -14.42
N LEU A 305 15.95 11.53 -15.43
CA LEU A 305 17.08 10.68 -15.81
C LEU A 305 18.30 11.49 -16.27
N MET A 306 18.09 12.51 -17.10
CA MET A 306 19.15 13.45 -17.49
C MET A 306 19.77 14.15 -16.29
N LEU A 307 18.93 14.62 -15.37
CA LEU A 307 19.39 15.26 -14.15
C LEU A 307 20.23 14.31 -13.30
N ARG A 308 19.86 13.02 -13.19
CA ARG A 308 20.66 12.04 -12.43
C ARG A 308 22.05 11.84 -13.02
N LEU A 309 22.20 11.87 -14.35
CA LEU A 309 23.49 11.73 -15.02
C LEU A 309 24.45 12.85 -14.65
N LEU A 310 23.95 14.09 -14.61
CA LEU A 310 24.74 15.30 -14.37
C LEU A 310 24.88 15.62 -12.88
N ARG A 311 23.76 15.62 -12.14
CA ARG A 311 23.61 16.13 -10.78
C ARG A 311 22.75 15.20 -9.91
N PRO A 312 23.27 14.02 -9.54
CA PRO A 312 22.55 13.05 -8.72
C PRO A 312 22.17 13.58 -7.34
N ASP A 313 22.85 14.61 -6.83
CA ASP A 313 22.52 15.30 -5.58
C ASP A 313 21.16 16.01 -5.61
N LYS A 314 20.67 16.38 -6.80
CA LYS A 314 19.37 17.05 -7.00
C LYS A 314 18.23 16.08 -7.34
N LEU A 315 18.48 14.77 -7.28
CA LEU A 315 17.49 13.77 -7.64
C LEU A 315 16.29 13.74 -6.68
N VAL A 316 16.49 13.88 -5.37
CA VAL A 316 15.38 13.84 -4.38
C VAL A 316 14.37 14.98 -4.60
N PRO A 317 14.80 16.25 -4.77
CA PRO A 317 13.90 17.33 -5.19
C PRO A 317 13.20 17.05 -6.52
N ALA A 318 13.90 16.47 -7.50
CA ALA A 318 13.30 16.15 -8.79
C ALA A 318 12.22 15.05 -8.70
N VAL A 319 12.44 14.01 -7.90
CA VAL A 319 11.44 12.98 -7.60
C VAL A 319 10.23 13.60 -6.90
N THR A 320 10.45 14.54 -5.98
CA THR A 320 9.36 15.24 -5.28
C THR A 320 8.52 16.07 -6.25
N ALA A 321 9.15 16.81 -7.16
CA ALA A 321 8.47 17.56 -8.20
C ALA A 321 7.72 16.63 -9.16
N PHE A 322 8.37 15.57 -9.63
CA PHE A 322 7.78 14.56 -10.50
C PHE A 322 6.51 13.92 -9.92
N VAL A 323 6.55 13.51 -8.65
CA VAL A 323 5.35 13.00 -7.94
C VAL A 323 4.28 14.09 -7.84
N GLY A 324 4.67 15.32 -7.53
CA GLY A 324 3.76 16.47 -7.46
C GLY A 324 3.06 16.78 -8.77
N ASP A 325 3.73 16.58 -9.91
CA ASP A 325 3.21 16.85 -11.24
C ASP A 325 2.34 15.69 -11.76
N GLU A 326 2.74 14.43 -11.54
CA GLU A 326 2.02 13.26 -12.09
C GLU A 326 0.86 12.78 -11.19
N MET A 327 0.97 12.92 -9.87
CA MET A 327 -0.07 12.50 -8.91
C MET A 327 -0.75 13.66 -8.18
N GLY A 328 -0.14 14.85 -8.20
CA GLY A 328 -0.58 16.03 -7.48
C GLY A 328 0.23 16.29 -6.20
N ARG A 329 0.37 17.58 -5.84
CA ARG A 329 1.18 18.04 -4.70
C ARG A 329 0.86 17.36 -3.36
N ARG A 330 -0.39 16.94 -3.17
CA ARG A 330 -0.85 16.21 -1.97
C ARG A 330 -0.14 14.86 -1.72
N PHE A 331 0.52 14.30 -2.74
CA PHE A 331 1.33 13.08 -2.61
C PHE A 331 2.82 13.38 -2.33
N ALA A 332 3.24 14.63 -2.56
CA ALA A 332 4.60 15.08 -2.28
C ALA A 332 4.74 15.61 -0.83
N GLU A 333 3.64 16.04 -0.23
CA GLU A 333 3.58 16.58 1.13
C GLU A 333 2.87 15.58 2.07
N PRO A 334 3.60 14.81 2.89
CA PRO A 334 2.98 13.83 3.78
C PRO A 334 2.17 14.52 4.88
N PRO A 335 1.02 13.95 5.30
CA PRO A 335 0.20 14.53 6.36
C PRO A 335 0.93 14.47 7.72
N PRO A 336 0.65 15.43 8.63
CA PRO A 336 1.19 15.39 9.98
C PRO A 336 0.67 14.16 10.75
N PHE A 337 1.48 13.67 11.68
CA PHE A 337 1.10 12.56 12.54
C PHE A 337 -0.09 12.92 13.45
N SER A 338 -1.06 12.01 13.57
CA SER A 338 -2.18 12.11 14.51
C SER A 338 -2.64 10.72 14.94
N ILE A 339 -2.90 10.55 16.24
CA ILE A 339 -3.42 9.30 16.82
C ILE A 339 -4.89 9.08 16.45
N GLU A 340 -5.67 10.16 16.33
CA GLU A 340 -7.13 10.13 16.18
C GLU A 340 -7.62 9.30 14.96
N PRO A 341 -7.10 9.49 13.73
CA PRO A 341 -7.56 8.71 12.58
C PRO A 341 -7.29 7.21 12.75
N SER A 342 -6.09 6.85 13.24
CA SER A 342 -5.71 5.47 13.48
C SER A 342 -6.58 4.82 14.57
N TYR A 343 -6.93 5.56 15.61
CA TYR A 343 -7.86 5.10 16.65
C TYR A 343 -9.27 4.86 16.10
N ARG A 344 -9.78 5.76 15.25
CA ARG A 344 -11.10 5.61 14.62
C ARG A 344 -11.19 4.39 13.73
N ASP A 345 -10.10 4.08 13.04
CA ASP A 345 -10.00 2.89 12.18
C ASP A 345 -9.87 1.58 12.99
N SER A 346 -9.61 1.67 14.30
CA SER A 346 -9.37 0.52 15.19
C SER A 346 -10.64 -0.04 15.85
N SER A 347 -10.57 -1.32 16.22
CA SER A 347 -11.59 -2.03 16.98
C SER A 347 -10.98 -2.69 18.22
N ALA A 348 -11.82 -3.30 19.07
CA ALA A 348 -11.35 -4.03 20.25
C ALA A 348 -10.50 -5.26 19.92
N THR A 349 -10.56 -5.76 18.68
CA THR A 349 -9.79 -6.92 18.20
C THR A 349 -8.63 -6.52 17.29
N THR A 350 -8.49 -5.23 16.99
CA THR A 350 -7.47 -4.69 16.09
C THR A 350 -6.41 -3.97 16.91
N PRO A 351 -5.20 -4.55 17.09
CA PRO A 351 -4.14 -3.88 17.84
C PRO A 351 -3.63 -2.64 17.11
N LEU A 352 -3.25 -1.63 17.89
CA LEU A 352 -2.59 -0.41 17.43
C LEU A 352 -1.10 -0.50 17.74
N ILE A 353 -0.25 -0.22 16.77
CA ILE A 353 1.18 -0.50 16.83
C ILE A 353 1.96 0.77 16.53
N PHE A 354 2.68 1.27 17.52
CA PHE A 354 3.70 2.29 17.33
C PHE A 354 5.00 1.64 16.88
N VAL A 355 5.38 1.90 15.63
CA VAL A 355 6.69 1.55 15.10
C VAL A 355 7.64 2.71 15.41
N LEU A 356 8.56 2.49 16.34
CA LEU A 356 9.40 3.53 16.92
C LEU A 356 10.62 3.80 16.06
N SER A 357 10.99 5.07 15.95
CA SER A 357 12.33 5.50 15.56
C SER A 357 13.18 5.74 16.80
N PRO A 358 14.51 5.65 16.73
CA PRO A 358 15.38 6.08 17.83
C PRO A 358 15.00 7.49 18.33
N GLY A 359 14.90 7.65 19.65
CA GLY A 359 14.58 8.92 20.30
C GLY A 359 13.10 9.36 20.23
N SER A 360 12.21 8.56 19.64
CA SER A 360 10.77 8.83 19.63
C SER A 360 10.03 7.99 20.68
N ASP A 361 9.27 8.66 21.55
CA ASP A 361 8.37 8.02 22.51
C ASP A 361 6.94 8.55 22.33
N PRO A 362 5.96 7.71 21.94
CA PRO A 362 4.57 8.10 21.79
C PRO A 362 3.78 8.13 23.11
N MET A 363 4.38 7.71 24.24
CA MET A 363 3.64 7.48 25.48
C MET A 363 2.96 8.72 26.04
N ALA A 364 3.64 9.88 26.05
CA ALA A 364 3.04 11.11 26.55
C ALA A 364 1.79 11.50 25.74
N ALA A 365 1.87 11.43 24.41
CA ALA A 365 0.75 11.70 23.52
C ALA A 365 -0.39 10.68 23.69
N LEU A 366 -0.06 9.39 23.88
CA LEU A 366 -1.04 8.33 24.09
C LEU A 366 -1.78 8.47 25.43
N LEU A 367 -1.05 8.75 26.52
CA LEU A 367 -1.64 8.92 27.84
C LEU A 367 -2.58 10.13 27.87
N LYS A 368 -2.15 11.25 27.29
CA LYS A 368 -3.03 12.41 27.13
C LYS A 368 -4.27 12.07 26.29
N PHE A 369 -4.08 11.38 25.16
CA PHE A 369 -5.19 10.97 24.29
C PHE A 369 -6.23 10.10 24.99
N ALA A 370 -5.79 9.29 25.97
CA ALA A 370 -6.66 8.48 26.82
C ALA A 370 -7.33 9.31 27.93
N GLU A 371 -6.59 10.23 28.55
CA GLU A 371 -7.08 11.16 29.58
C GLU A 371 -8.22 12.05 29.03
N ASP A 372 -8.04 12.60 27.83
CA ASP A 372 -9.05 13.39 27.10
C ASP A 372 -10.37 12.61 26.88
N ARG A 373 -10.33 11.28 26.98
CA ARG A 373 -11.47 10.36 26.83
C ARG A 373 -11.93 9.73 28.13
N GLY A 374 -11.26 10.03 29.25
CA GLY A 374 -11.53 9.40 30.54
C GLY A 374 -11.31 7.89 30.55
N VAL A 375 -10.39 7.36 29.73
CA VAL A 375 -10.12 5.93 29.64
C VAL A 375 -8.91 5.57 30.50
N ARG A 376 -9.07 4.57 31.38
CA ARG A 376 -7.95 4.00 32.14
C ARG A 376 -6.94 3.34 31.19
N VAL A 377 -5.66 3.51 31.47
CA VAL A 377 -4.56 2.91 30.71
C VAL A 377 -3.66 2.13 31.67
N GLU A 378 -3.39 0.87 31.34
CA GLU A 378 -2.40 0.04 32.04
C GLU A 378 -1.22 -0.23 31.12
N THR A 379 -0.01 0.01 31.61
CA THR A 379 1.23 -0.09 30.81
C THR A 379 2.11 -1.22 31.33
N VAL A 380 2.67 -2.01 30.41
CA VAL A 380 3.65 -3.07 30.72
C VAL A 380 4.84 -2.92 29.79
N SER A 381 6.02 -2.68 30.35
CA SER A 381 7.26 -2.77 29.58
C SER A 381 7.69 -4.23 29.45
N LEU A 382 7.64 -4.76 28.23
CA LEU A 382 7.96 -6.16 27.98
C LEU A 382 9.48 -6.39 28.08
N GLY A 383 9.84 -7.31 28.96
CA GLY A 383 11.20 -7.79 29.21
C GLY A 383 11.16 -9.20 29.77
N GLN A 384 12.27 -9.66 30.35
CA GLN A 384 12.33 -11.00 30.92
C GLN A 384 11.31 -11.15 32.06
N GLY A 385 10.43 -12.14 31.96
CA GLY A 385 9.43 -12.47 33.00
C GLY A 385 8.13 -11.64 32.98
N GLN A 386 7.96 -10.69 32.06
CA GLN A 386 6.78 -9.80 32.04
C GLN A 386 5.57 -10.36 31.27
N GLY A 387 5.73 -11.46 30.54
CA GLY A 387 4.66 -12.08 29.74
C GLY A 387 3.38 -12.41 30.54
N PRO A 388 3.46 -13.04 31.73
CA PRO A 388 2.27 -13.33 32.55
C PRO A 388 1.54 -12.06 33.04
N VAL A 389 2.28 -10.98 33.32
CA VAL A 389 1.71 -9.70 33.74
C VAL A 389 0.98 -9.05 32.56
N ALA A 390 1.58 -9.08 31.37
CA ALA A 390 0.94 -8.62 30.14
C ALA A 390 -0.37 -9.37 29.86
N GLN A 391 -0.36 -10.71 29.94
CA GLN A 391 -1.57 -11.53 29.77
C GLN A 391 -2.66 -11.14 30.76
N LYS A 392 -2.32 -10.99 32.04
CA LYS A 392 -3.28 -10.61 33.08
C LYS A 392 -3.97 -9.28 32.74
N TRP A 393 -3.20 -8.26 32.36
CA TRP A 393 -3.78 -6.97 31.99
C TRP A 393 -4.61 -7.03 30.72
N ILE A 394 -4.22 -7.84 29.73
CA ILE A 394 -5.05 -8.06 28.53
C ILE A 394 -6.38 -8.71 28.91
N ASP A 395 -6.37 -9.73 29.79
CA ASP A 395 -7.59 -10.44 30.21
C ASP A 395 -8.54 -9.52 31.00
N GLU A 396 -8.01 -8.71 31.92
CA GLU A 396 -8.78 -7.73 32.68
C GLU A 396 -9.27 -6.59 31.77
N GLY A 397 -8.39 -6.05 30.91
CA GLY A 397 -8.72 -4.99 29.97
C GLY A 397 -9.79 -5.40 28.97
N ALA A 398 -9.70 -6.62 28.45
CA ALA A 398 -10.69 -7.17 27.52
C ALA A 398 -12.08 -7.34 28.17
N LYS A 399 -12.15 -7.56 29.49
CA LYS A 399 -13.40 -7.66 30.24
C LYS A 399 -13.95 -6.29 30.65
N ASP A 400 -13.08 -5.44 31.20
CA ASP A 400 -13.47 -4.19 31.86
C ASP A 400 -13.46 -2.98 30.92
N GLY A 401 -12.82 -3.09 29.75
CA GLY A 401 -12.89 -2.08 28.69
C GLY A 401 -11.87 -0.95 28.76
N PHE A 402 -10.76 -1.12 29.48
CA PHE A 402 -9.66 -0.16 29.55
C PHE A 402 -8.57 -0.45 28.50
N TRP A 403 -7.60 0.45 28.34
CA TRP A 403 -6.53 0.27 27.36
C TRP A 403 -5.30 -0.38 27.97
N VAL A 404 -4.67 -1.27 27.22
CA VAL A 404 -3.42 -1.94 27.63
C VAL A 404 -2.32 -1.55 26.67
N VAL A 405 -1.20 -1.07 27.20
CA VAL A 405 -0.02 -0.68 26.43
C VAL A 405 1.12 -1.64 26.72
N LEU A 406 1.51 -2.43 25.72
CA LEU A 406 2.69 -3.29 25.78
C LEU A 406 3.87 -2.57 25.12
N GLN A 407 4.86 -2.19 25.92
CA GLN A 407 6.03 -1.49 25.41
C GLN A 407 7.15 -2.45 25.07
N ASN A 408 8.01 -2.05 24.13
CA ASN A 408 9.23 -2.76 23.75
C ASN A 408 9.00 -4.22 23.30
N CYS A 409 7.96 -4.47 22.51
CA CYS A 409 7.59 -5.82 22.07
C CYS A 409 8.73 -6.58 21.36
N HIS A 410 9.59 -5.89 20.60
CA HIS A 410 10.81 -6.45 19.98
C HIS A 410 11.79 -7.10 20.97
N LEU A 411 11.73 -6.78 22.27
CA LEU A 411 12.59 -7.40 23.30
C LEU A 411 12.02 -8.73 23.81
N ALA A 412 10.72 -8.99 23.61
CA ALA A 412 10.01 -10.10 24.24
C ALA A 412 9.78 -11.28 23.30
N LYS A 413 10.85 -11.77 22.67
CA LYS A 413 10.82 -12.87 21.69
C LYS A 413 10.04 -14.11 22.16
N SER A 414 10.12 -14.45 23.44
CA SER A 414 9.42 -15.62 24.01
C SER A 414 7.91 -15.41 24.19
N PHE A 415 7.44 -14.16 24.29
CA PHE A 415 6.03 -13.84 24.51
C PHE A 415 5.27 -13.54 23.21
N LEU A 416 5.97 -13.09 22.15
CA LEU A 416 5.35 -12.75 20.87
C LEU A 416 4.49 -13.88 20.26
N PRO A 417 4.86 -15.17 20.31
CA PRO A 417 3.97 -16.25 19.84
C PRO A 417 2.69 -16.38 20.67
N THR A 418 2.76 -16.13 21.98
CA THR A 418 1.58 -16.10 22.85
C THR A 418 0.71 -14.89 22.52
N LEU A 419 1.32 -13.72 22.32
CA LEU A 419 0.61 -12.51 21.92
C LEU A 419 -0.13 -12.69 20.59
N GLU A 420 0.49 -13.37 19.62
CA GLU A 420 -0.15 -13.74 18.36
C GLU A 420 -1.40 -14.60 18.59
N LEU A 421 -1.31 -15.61 19.45
CA LEU A 421 -2.45 -16.47 19.80
C LEU A 421 -3.60 -15.67 20.45
N ILE A 422 -3.27 -14.75 21.35
CA ILE A 422 -4.25 -13.86 22.01
C ILE A 422 -4.99 -13.03 20.95
N CYS A 423 -4.26 -12.41 20.03
CA CYS A 423 -4.84 -11.59 18.96
C CYS A 423 -5.74 -12.40 18.03
N GLU A 424 -5.29 -13.57 17.57
CA GLU A 424 -5.98 -14.35 16.54
C GLU A 424 -7.17 -15.16 17.08
N GLN A 425 -7.09 -15.63 18.33
CA GLN A 425 -8.11 -16.50 18.91
C GLN A 425 -8.87 -15.79 20.02
N GLN A 426 -8.17 -15.43 21.09
CA GLN A 426 -8.81 -14.97 22.32
C GLN A 426 -9.64 -13.69 22.11
N LEU A 427 -9.09 -12.70 21.40
CA LEU A 427 -9.80 -11.43 21.18
C LEU A 427 -10.91 -11.56 20.11
N VAL A 428 -10.72 -12.44 19.13
CA VAL A 428 -11.67 -12.60 18.01
C VAL A 428 -12.88 -13.47 18.41
N GLU A 429 -12.64 -14.57 19.13
CA GLU A 429 -13.69 -15.50 19.57
C GLU A 429 -14.29 -15.09 20.92
N GLY A 430 -13.53 -14.37 21.74
CA GLY A 430 -13.93 -13.95 23.08
C GLY A 430 -14.95 -12.82 23.09
N ARG A 431 -15.71 -12.73 24.19
CA ARG A 431 -16.52 -11.53 24.47
C ARG A 431 -15.59 -10.42 24.98
N VAL A 432 -15.14 -9.57 24.06
CA VAL A 432 -14.29 -8.40 24.36
C VAL A 432 -15.14 -7.15 24.49
N HIS A 433 -14.83 -6.33 25.50
CA HIS A 433 -15.47 -5.05 25.72
C HIS A 433 -15.17 -4.07 24.57
N LYS A 434 -16.18 -3.37 24.04
CA LYS A 434 -16.05 -2.50 22.86
C LYS A 434 -15.02 -1.36 23.00
N ASN A 435 -14.82 -0.87 24.22
CA ASN A 435 -13.88 0.22 24.52
C ASN A 435 -12.42 -0.26 24.70
N PHE A 436 -12.20 -1.58 24.86
CA PHE A 436 -10.86 -2.13 24.99
C PHE A 436 -10.03 -1.76 23.76
N ARG A 437 -8.78 -1.38 23.97
CA ARG A 437 -7.78 -1.26 22.90
C ARG A 437 -6.45 -1.76 23.41
N MET A 438 -5.75 -2.48 22.55
CA MET A 438 -4.39 -2.93 22.79
C MET A 438 -3.43 -2.08 21.96
N TRP A 439 -2.48 -1.45 22.65
CA TRP A 439 -1.43 -0.63 22.07
C TRP A 439 -0.10 -1.35 22.23
N LEU A 440 0.67 -1.44 21.15
CA LEU A 440 1.96 -2.10 21.11
C LEU A 440 3.02 -1.07 20.73
N THR A 441 4.18 -1.07 21.38
CA THR A 441 5.33 -0.26 20.93
C THR A 441 6.51 -1.15 20.60
N SER A 442 7.14 -0.91 19.45
CA SER A 442 8.26 -1.73 19.01
C SER A 442 9.18 -0.98 18.05
N TYR A 443 10.49 -1.21 18.16
CA TYR A 443 11.40 -0.97 17.03
C TYR A 443 11.12 -1.97 15.90
N PRO A 444 11.46 -1.64 14.64
CA PRO A 444 11.46 -2.57 13.53
C PRO A 444 12.18 -3.87 13.85
N SER A 445 11.54 -5.00 13.56
CA SER A 445 12.02 -6.31 13.99
C SER A 445 11.44 -7.43 13.15
N THR A 446 12.30 -8.33 12.67
CA THR A 446 11.90 -9.49 11.87
C THR A 446 11.26 -10.61 12.68
N ILE A 447 11.38 -10.57 14.03
CA ILE A 447 10.75 -11.54 14.92
C ILE A 447 9.32 -11.18 15.31
N PHE A 448 8.87 -9.97 14.97
CA PHE A 448 7.53 -9.52 15.30
C PHE A 448 6.50 -10.32 14.47
N PRO A 449 5.42 -10.84 15.06
CA PRO A 449 4.48 -11.70 14.34
C PRO A 449 3.84 -10.99 13.14
N ILE A 450 3.96 -11.60 11.96
CA ILE A 450 3.43 -11.06 10.70
C ILE A 450 1.91 -10.88 10.78
N SER A 451 1.21 -11.83 11.40
CA SER A 451 -0.25 -11.78 11.60
C SER A 451 -0.73 -10.54 12.36
N ILE A 452 0.00 -10.13 13.41
CA ILE A 452 -0.31 -8.93 14.17
C ILE A 452 -0.05 -7.69 13.30
N LEU A 453 0.98 -7.68 12.46
CA LEU A 453 1.28 -6.56 11.55
C LEU A 453 0.27 -6.45 10.41
N GLU A 454 -0.14 -7.58 9.82
CA GLU A 454 -1.10 -7.64 8.74
C GLU A 454 -2.50 -7.17 9.16
N ASN A 455 -2.91 -7.53 10.39
CA ASN A 455 -4.24 -7.20 10.92
C ASN A 455 -4.26 -5.96 11.81
N GLY A 456 -3.10 -5.52 12.31
CA GLY A 456 -2.97 -4.34 13.18
C GLY A 456 -2.85 -3.03 12.41
N ILE A 457 -3.14 -1.93 13.11
CA ILE A 457 -2.97 -0.57 12.61
C ILE A 457 -1.62 -0.06 13.08
N LYS A 458 -0.72 0.18 12.12
CA LYS A 458 0.64 0.66 12.40
C LYS A 458 0.68 2.18 12.31
N MET A 459 1.54 2.79 13.11
CA MET A 459 1.85 4.21 13.00
C MET A 459 3.27 4.53 13.44
N THR A 460 3.88 5.52 12.79
CA THR A 460 5.21 6.04 13.12
C THR A 460 5.08 7.44 13.74
N ASN A 461 5.85 7.74 14.78
CA ASN A 461 5.87 9.05 15.44
C ASN A 461 7.21 9.76 15.19
N GLU A 462 7.53 10.06 13.93
CA GLU A 462 8.76 10.77 13.58
C GLU A 462 8.55 12.28 13.44
N ALA A 463 9.60 13.06 13.72
CA ALA A 463 9.60 14.48 13.40
C ALA A 463 9.49 14.65 11.87
N PRO A 464 8.58 15.49 11.36
CA PRO A 464 8.43 15.69 9.93
C PRO A 464 9.69 16.36 9.38
N LYS A 465 10.01 16.09 8.11
CA LYS A 465 11.14 16.73 7.45
C LYS A 465 10.80 18.15 7.02
N GLY A 466 11.72 19.07 7.28
CA GLY A 466 11.68 20.45 6.82
C GLY A 466 11.35 21.43 7.94
N LEU A 467 11.97 22.60 7.92
CA LEU A 467 11.83 23.64 8.95
C LEU A 467 10.37 24.03 9.21
N ARG A 468 9.58 24.24 8.14
CA ARG A 468 8.17 24.61 8.27
C ARG A 468 7.36 23.51 8.96
N ALA A 469 7.58 22.26 8.59
CA ALA A 469 6.83 21.14 9.15
C ALA A 469 7.24 20.88 10.61
N GLY A 470 8.53 20.99 10.94
CA GLY A 470 9.04 20.94 12.31
C GLY A 470 8.41 22.01 13.20
N LEU A 471 8.40 23.26 12.73
CA LEU A 471 7.73 24.37 13.42
C LEU A 471 6.24 24.09 13.64
N MET A 472 5.52 23.69 12.59
CA MET A 472 4.09 23.37 12.71
C MET A 472 3.86 22.26 13.74
N ARG A 473 4.68 21.21 13.76
CA ARG A 473 4.62 20.17 14.78
C ARG A 473 4.80 20.75 16.19
N THR A 474 5.80 21.58 16.42
CA THR A 474 6.04 22.21 17.73
C THR A 474 4.85 23.05 18.20
N TYR A 475 4.19 23.78 17.29
CA TYR A 475 2.99 24.57 17.65
C TYR A 475 1.72 23.73 17.81
N LEU A 476 1.65 22.56 17.20
CA LEU A 476 0.54 21.61 17.34
C LEU A 476 0.73 20.64 18.51
N SER A 477 1.93 20.55 19.07
CA SER A 477 2.21 19.76 20.27
C SER A 477 1.90 20.54 21.53
N ASP A 478 1.49 19.81 22.57
CA ASP A 478 1.40 20.37 23.91
C ASP A 478 2.76 20.79 24.45
N PRO A 479 2.82 21.87 25.25
CA PRO A 479 1.70 22.72 25.67
C PRO A 479 1.33 23.84 24.66
N LEU A 480 2.09 24.01 23.57
CA LEU A 480 1.91 25.14 22.64
C LEU A 480 0.60 25.11 21.85
N SER A 481 -0.04 23.95 21.73
CA SER A 481 -1.34 23.83 21.05
C SER A 481 -2.50 24.41 21.87
N SER A 482 -2.32 24.57 23.19
CA SER A 482 -3.33 25.08 24.12
C SER A 482 -3.29 26.61 24.16
N PRO A 483 -4.42 27.31 23.95
CA PRO A 483 -4.50 28.76 24.14
C PRO A 483 -4.09 29.20 25.55
N GLU A 484 -4.40 28.39 26.56
CA GLU A 484 -4.09 28.65 27.97
C GLU A 484 -2.58 28.80 28.22
N PHE A 485 -1.73 28.13 27.43
CA PHE A 485 -0.27 28.28 27.50
C PHE A 485 0.18 29.72 27.24
N PHE A 486 -0.53 30.46 26.39
CA PHE A 486 -0.20 31.84 26.05
C PHE A 486 -0.79 32.86 27.03
N GLU A 487 -1.83 32.49 27.78
CA GLU A 487 -2.55 33.40 28.69
C GLU A 487 -1.79 33.67 30.00
N GLY A 488 -0.80 32.85 30.34
CA GLY A 488 -0.04 32.95 31.59
C GLY A 488 1.07 34.01 31.63
N CYS A 489 1.40 34.69 30.52
CA CYS A 489 2.55 35.60 30.46
C CYS A 489 2.16 37.09 30.40
N ALA A 490 2.53 37.86 31.42
CA ALA A 490 2.32 39.32 31.44
C ALA A 490 3.13 40.10 30.39
N LYS A 491 4.16 39.49 29.79
CA LYS A 491 5.04 40.08 28.76
C LYS A 491 4.87 39.37 27.41
N ASP A 492 3.65 39.34 26.92
CA ASP A 492 3.23 38.58 25.73
C ASP A 492 4.14 38.80 24.50
N GLY A 493 4.46 40.04 24.18
CA GLY A 493 5.29 40.37 23.01
C GLY A 493 6.72 39.80 23.06
N GLN A 494 7.39 39.85 24.22
CA GLN A 494 8.73 39.28 24.39
C GLN A 494 8.67 37.76 24.45
N PHE A 495 7.66 37.21 25.13
CA PHE A 495 7.44 35.78 25.26
C PHE A 495 7.25 35.12 23.89
N ARG A 496 6.32 35.62 23.07
CA ARG A 496 6.06 35.07 21.72
C ARG A 496 7.29 35.11 20.81
N ARG A 497 8.07 36.20 20.86
CA ARG A 497 9.32 36.32 20.07
C ARG A 497 10.37 35.30 20.52
N MET A 498 10.53 35.12 21.83
CA MET A 498 11.48 34.15 22.38
C MET A 498 11.04 32.71 22.09
N LEU A 499 9.76 32.42 22.26
CA LEU A 499 9.16 31.13 21.94
C LEU A 499 9.35 30.77 20.47
N PHE A 500 9.05 31.70 19.56
CA PHE A 500 9.32 31.49 18.13
C PHE A 500 10.80 31.27 17.86
N GLY A 501 11.69 32.08 18.45
CA GLY A 501 13.13 31.89 18.32
C GLY A 501 13.60 30.51 18.79
N LEU A 502 13.06 30.02 19.91
CA LEU A 502 13.37 28.70 20.45
C LEU A 502 12.82 27.57 19.57
N ALA A 503 11.56 27.66 19.15
CA ALA A 503 10.93 26.67 18.27
C ALA A 503 11.64 26.59 16.91
N PHE A 504 12.03 27.74 16.36
CA PHE A 504 12.83 27.82 15.13
C PHE A 504 14.21 27.21 15.34
N PHE A 505 14.89 27.53 16.43
CA PHE A 505 16.20 26.97 16.75
C PHE A 505 16.13 25.45 16.91
N HIS A 506 15.14 24.93 17.64
CA HIS A 506 14.88 23.50 17.78
C HIS A 506 14.68 22.82 16.42
N SER A 507 13.83 23.39 15.57
CA SER A 507 13.60 22.88 14.21
C SER A 507 14.89 22.87 13.37
N VAL A 508 15.74 23.90 13.50
CA VAL A 508 17.05 23.96 12.85
C VAL A 508 17.99 22.87 13.36
N LEU A 509 18.05 22.63 14.68
CA LEU A 509 18.89 21.59 15.27
C LEU A 509 18.49 20.20 14.76
N GLN A 510 17.18 19.92 14.69
CA GLN A 510 16.64 18.68 14.14
C GLN A 510 17.00 18.52 12.65
N GLU A 511 16.78 19.55 11.83
CA GLU A 511 17.08 19.52 10.39
C GLU A 511 18.58 19.39 10.10
N ARG A 512 19.43 19.97 10.95
CA ARG A 512 20.89 19.93 10.78
C ARG A 512 21.46 18.50 10.82
N ARG A 513 20.75 17.54 11.42
CA ARG A 513 21.10 16.11 11.40
C ARG A 513 21.17 15.54 9.97
N LYS A 514 20.44 16.12 9.01
CA LYS A 514 20.44 15.68 7.61
C LYS A 514 21.80 15.82 6.92
N TYR A 515 22.67 16.71 7.42
CA TYR A 515 23.98 16.97 6.84
C TYR A 515 25.08 16.03 7.38
N GLY A 516 24.70 15.01 8.15
CA GLY A 516 25.63 14.02 8.70
C GLY A 516 26.77 14.69 9.48
N PRO A 517 28.04 14.29 9.25
CA PRO A 517 29.20 14.85 9.94
C PRO A 517 29.40 16.37 9.77
N ILE A 518 28.91 16.96 8.67
CA ILE A 518 28.98 18.42 8.44
C ILE A 518 28.00 19.15 9.37
N GLY A 519 26.87 18.52 9.68
CA GLY A 519 25.88 19.04 10.61
C GLY A 519 26.33 18.87 12.06
N TRP A 520 26.67 17.63 12.43
CA TRP A 520 27.07 17.21 13.77
C TRP A 520 28.18 16.15 13.70
N ASN A 521 29.25 16.32 14.48
CA ASN A 521 30.32 15.30 14.57
C ASN A 521 29.80 13.94 15.05
N ILE A 522 28.82 13.96 15.97
CA ILE A 522 28.10 12.78 16.47
C ILE A 522 26.60 13.13 16.44
N PRO A 523 25.74 12.28 15.87
CA PRO A 523 24.31 12.55 15.84
C PRO A 523 23.76 12.59 17.27
N TYR A 524 23.19 13.72 17.66
CA TYR A 524 22.47 13.88 18.92
C TYR A 524 20.96 13.84 18.68
N GLU A 525 20.22 13.25 19.62
CA GLU A 525 18.76 13.24 19.59
C GLU A 525 18.22 14.41 20.39
N PHE A 526 17.91 15.50 19.67
CA PHE A 526 17.15 16.63 20.21
C PHE A 526 15.66 16.27 20.17
N ASN A 527 15.14 15.79 21.30
CA ASN A 527 13.71 15.52 21.49
C ASN A 527 12.97 16.77 22.01
N ASP A 528 11.65 16.66 22.14
CA ASP A 528 10.78 17.77 22.55
C ASP A 528 10.75 17.98 24.09
N ASN A 529 11.49 17.15 24.86
CA ASN A 529 11.50 17.11 26.34
C ASN A 529 12.47 18.11 26.98
#